data_AF-A0A2P7QP82-F1
#
_entry.id   AF-A0A2P7QP82-F1
#
_cell.length_a   1.000
_cell.length_b   1.000
_cell.length_c   1.000
_cell.angle_alpha   90.00
_cell.angle_beta   90.00
_cell.angle_gamma   90.00
#
_symmetry.space_group_name_H-M   'P 1'
#
loop_
_entity.id
_entity.type
_entity.pdbx_description
1 polymer ?
#
loop_
_entity_poly.entity_id
_entity_poly.type
_entity_poly.pdbx_seq_one_letter_code
_entity_poly.pdbx_strand_id
1 'polypeptide(L)'
;MTLGLNCPKEAALSTTVVRCEAGRHSGGMQDDETRLGDDPETLNPYERKLVQDVRDHGWRSVTVGADGDAPSFSYTTGFWRSLAAPEVIVFDFPLDLAHNVFGQMYRLLRAGRLLPVGQRIEGVLSGESIFLLPADPAAAADSLLSSRWFYKDADFPCVQLVWADRAGLFPWQEGVAPGLVDLQPDLSRRAWAGLAG
;
A
#
# COMPACT_ATOMS: atom_id res chain seq x y z
N MET A 1 -5.73 40.38 -31.49
CA MET A 1 -5.48 39.24 -32.40
C MET A 1 -4.46 38.33 -31.70
N THR A 2 -4.93 37.15 -31.28
CA THR A 2 -4.33 35.79 -31.48
C THR A 2 -2.81 35.71 -31.70
N LEU A 3 -1.99 34.79 -31.18
CA LEU A 3 -2.05 33.46 -30.54
C LEU A 3 -0.76 33.37 -29.68
N GLY A 4 -0.68 32.71 -28.52
CA GLY A 4 -0.94 31.30 -28.31
C GLY A 4 0.30 30.48 -28.68
N LEU A 5 1.11 30.09 -27.69
CA LEU A 5 1.95 28.88 -27.74
C LEU A 5 2.04 28.32 -26.31
N ASN A 6 1.12 27.40 -26.07
CA ASN A 6 1.03 26.55 -24.90
C ASN A 6 2.21 25.55 -24.95
N CYS A 7 2.99 25.46 -23.88
CA CYS A 7 4.00 24.42 -23.72
C CYS A 7 3.40 23.32 -22.85
N PRO A 8 3.19 22.09 -23.36
CA PRO A 8 2.69 21.00 -22.54
C PRO A 8 3.80 20.54 -21.61
N LYS A 9 3.60 20.68 -20.29
CA LYS A 9 4.42 19.94 -19.32
C LYS A 9 3.75 18.58 -19.09
N GLU A 10 4.19 17.61 -19.89
CA GLU A 10 4.02 16.19 -19.58
C GLU A 10 4.46 15.94 -18.14
N ALA A 11 3.54 15.41 -17.33
CA ALA A 11 3.87 14.89 -16.00
C ALA A 11 4.43 13.48 -16.20
N ALA A 12 5.75 13.38 -16.27
CA ALA A 12 6.46 12.11 -16.30
C ALA A 12 6.05 11.25 -15.09
N LEU A 13 5.57 10.04 -15.35
CA LEU A 13 5.38 8.98 -14.36
C LEU A 13 6.77 8.62 -13.81
N SER A 14 7.11 9.18 -12.64
CA SER A 14 8.34 8.84 -11.92
C SER A 14 8.32 7.35 -11.59
N THR A 15 9.25 6.59 -12.17
CA THR A 15 9.51 5.18 -11.89
C THR A 15 10.12 5.03 -10.49
N THR A 16 9.31 5.28 -9.46
CA THR A 16 9.73 5.15 -8.07
C THR A 16 9.66 3.67 -7.70
N VAL A 17 10.80 3.04 -7.46
CA VAL A 17 10.85 1.71 -6.86
C VAL A 17 10.27 1.79 -5.43
N VAL A 18 9.74 0.71 -4.85
CA VAL A 18 9.41 0.58 -3.40
C VAL A 18 10.71 0.58 -2.57
N ARG A 19 11.47 1.66 -2.72
CA ARG A 19 12.52 2.15 -1.86
C ARG A 19 12.39 3.66 -2.02
N CYS A 20 11.81 4.31 -1.02
CA CYS A 20 11.78 5.76 -1.00
C CYS A 20 13.24 6.21 -1.13
N GLU A 21 13.60 6.93 -2.21
CA GLU A 21 14.80 7.75 -2.16
C GLU A 21 14.58 8.71 -1.00
N ALA A 22 15.31 8.48 0.09
CA ALA A 22 15.14 9.15 1.36
C ALA A 22 15.44 10.64 1.21
N GLY A 23 14.44 11.40 0.77
CA GLY A 23 14.41 12.84 0.88
C GLY A 23 14.27 13.22 2.34
N ARG A 24 15.42 13.47 2.99
CA ARG A 24 15.60 14.14 4.30
C ARG A 24 15.39 13.35 5.60
N HIS A 25 15.50 12.03 5.64
CA HIS A 25 15.88 11.33 6.87
C HIS A 25 16.85 10.18 6.56
N SER A 26 18.16 10.44 6.72
CA SER A 26 19.23 9.44 6.60
C SER A 26 19.33 8.51 7.82
N GLY A 27 18.34 8.50 8.70
CA GLY A 27 18.14 7.52 9.76
C GLY A 27 16.75 6.94 9.60
N GLY A 28 16.61 5.61 9.67
CA GLY A 28 15.28 5.00 9.71
C GLY A 28 14.43 5.58 10.84
N MET A 29 13.10 5.52 10.69
CA MET A 29 12.13 5.96 11.70
C MET A 29 12.51 5.40 13.08
N GLN A 30 12.69 6.28 14.06
CA GLN A 30 13.05 5.90 15.42
C GLN A 30 11.82 5.37 16.18
N ASP A 31 12.05 4.58 17.23
CA ASP A 31 10.94 3.95 17.97
C ASP A 31 10.04 4.97 18.67
N ASP A 32 10.58 6.13 19.08
CA ASP A 32 9.85 7.24 19.71
C ASP A 32 8.96 8.02 18.73
N GLU A 33 9.30 7.99 17.43
CA GLU A 33 8.45 8.50 16.34
C GLU A 33 7.23 7.59 16.06
N THR A 34 7.17 6.42 16.71
CA THR A 34 6.07 5.47 16.61
C THR A 34 5.49 5.13 17.99
N ARG A 35 4.45 4.31 18.03
CA ARG A 35 3.90 3.74 19.27
C ARG A 35 4.74 2.60 19.86
N LEU A 36 5.88 2.24 19.26
CA LEU A 36 6.77 1.19 19.79
C LEU A 36 7.40 1.57 21.13
N GLY A 37 7.62 2.87 21.37
CA GLY A 37 8.18 3.40 22.62
C GLY A 37 7.16 3.65 23.73
N ASP A 38 5.86 3.52 23.47
CA ASP A 38 4.82 3.77 24.45
C ASP A 38 4.80 2.66 25.53
N ASP A 39 4.47 3.03 26.77
CA ASP A 39 4.32 2.07 27.87
C ASP A 39 3.16 1.10 27.56
N PRO A 40 3.39 -0.22 27.48
CA PRO A 40 2.34 -1.19 27.20
C PRO A 40 1.14 -1.05 28.11
N GLU A 41 1.31 -0.69 29.38
CA GLU A 41 0.21 -0.54 30.34
C GLU A 41 -0.76 0.59 30.00
N THR A 42 -0.34 1.55 29.17
CA THR A 42 -1.20 2.63 28.66
C THR A 42 -2.02 2.23 27.43
N LEU A 43 -1.71 1.09 26.81
CA LEU A 43 -2.34 0.62 25.58
C LEU A 43 -3.51 -0.32 25.85
N ASN A 44 -4.58 -0.16 25.06
CA ASN A 44 -5.67 -1.14 25.06
C ASN A 44 -5.21 -2.49 24.46
N PRO A 45 -5.97 -3.59 24.63
CA PRO A 45 -5.53 -4.92 24.16
C PRO A 45 -5.23 -5.00 22.67
N TYR A 46 -5.98 -4.29 21.83
CA TYR A 46 -5.76 -4.25 20.38
C TYR A 46 -4.46 -3.52 20.03
N GLU A 47 -4.27 -2.33 20.60
CA GLU A 47 -3.07 -1.49 20.42
C GLU A 47 -1.81 -2.22 20.89
N ARG A 48 -1.88 -2.85 22.06
CA ARG A 48 -0.80 -3.65 22.62
C ARG A 48 -0.41 -4.80 21.71
N LYS A 49 -1.41 -5.50 21.13
CA LYS A 49 -1.16 -6.59 20.19
C LYS A 49 -0.53 -6.08 18.89
N LEU A 50 -0.98 -4.93 18.37
CA LEU A 50 -0.38 -4.30 17.20
C LEU A 50 1.08 -3.95 17.45
N VAL A 51 1.37 -3.24 18.54
CA VAL A 51 2.73 -2.87 18.92
C VAL A 51 3.61 -4.10 19.13
N GLN A 52 3.09 -5.15 19.79
CA GLN A 52 3.83 -6.39 20.01
C GLN A 52 4.16 -7.11 18.70
N ASP A 53 3.20 -7.22 17.76
CA ASP A 53 3.44 -7.88 16.47
C ASP A 53 4.45 -7.11 15.61
N VAL A 54 4.38 -5.77 15.61
CA VAL A 54 5.39 -4.96 14.91
C VAL A 54 6.75 -5.12 15.58
N ARG A 55 6.83 -5.23 16.90
CA ARG A 55 8.09 -5.47 17.62
C ARG A 55 8.70 -6.84 17.29
N ASP A 56 7.89 -7.89 17.28
CA ASP A 56 8.37 -9.28 17.14
C ASP A 56 8.62 -9.68 15.68
N HIS A 57 7.83 -9.13 14.75
CA HIS A 57 7.82 -9.55 13.35
C HIS A 57 8.20 -8.43 12.38
N GLY A 58 8.23 -7.18 12.86
CA GLY A 58 8.45 -5.98 12.06
C GLY A 58 7.20 -5.46 11.37
N TRP A 59 6.07 -6.16 11.43
CA TRP A 59 4.83 -5.72 10.80
C TRP A 59 3.61 -6.45 11.38
N ARG A 60 2.42 -5.90 11.11
CA ARG A 60 1.13 -6.54 11.34
C ARG A 60 0.18 -6.23 10.18
N SER A 61 -0.72 -7.17 9.85
CA SER A 61 -1.88 -6.93 9.00
C SER A 61 -3.10 -6.48 9.82
N VAL A 62 -3.81 -5.47 9.34
CA VAL A 62 -5.13 -5.07 9.82
C VAL A 62 -6.14 -5.31 8.71
N THR A 63 -7.28 -5.90 9.03
CA THR A 63 -8.36 -6.19 8.08
C THR A 63 -9.65 -5.56 8.55
N VAL A 64 -10.32 -4.89 7.63
CA VAL A 64 -11.62 -4.27 7.81
C VAL A 64 -12.59 -5.00 6.88
N GLY A 65 -13.69 -5.50 7.45
CA GLY A 65 -14.72 -6.20 6.68
C GLY A 65 -15.44 -5.25 5.72
N ALA A 66 -16.18 -5.82 4.78
CA ALA A 66 -17.04 -5.04 3.90
C ALA A 66 -18.14 -4.33 4.72
N ASP A 67 -18.55 -3.15 4.25
CA ASP A 67 -19.64 -2.36 4.86
C ASP A 67 -20.52 -1.77 3.75
N GLY A 68 -21.77 -2.25 3.66
CA GLY A 68 -22.67 -1.91 2.57
C GLY A 68 -22.06 -2.26 1.21
N ASP A 69 -21.93 -1.24 0.34
CA ASP A 69 -21.32 -1.36 -0.99
C ASP A 69 -19.79 -1.20 -0.96
N ALA A 70 -19.19 -0.87 0.18
CA ALA A 70 -17.74 -0.73 0.30
C ALA A 70 -17.07 -2.11 0.44
N PRO A 71 -16.07 -2.44 -0.40
CA PRO A 71 -15.38 -3.72 -0.32
C PRO A 71 -14.55 -3.83 0.96
N SER A 72 -14.34 -5.07 1.41
CA SER A 72 -13.38 -5.35 2.47
C SER A 72 -11.97 -4.95 2.05
N PHE A 73 -11.11 -4.64 3.02
CA PHE A 73 -9.72 -4.33 2.73
C PHE A 73 -8.80 -4.76 3.86
N SER A 74 -7.53 -4.97 3.51
CA SER A 74 -6.47 -5.25 4.46
C SER A 74 -5.28 -4.36 4.18
N TYR A 75 -4.55 -3.99 5.21
CA TYR A 75 -3.33 -3.19 5.07
C TYR A 75 -2.26 -3.57 6.09
N THR A 76 -1.03 -3.20 5.77
CA THR A 76 0.11 -3.39 6.65
C THR A 76 0.29 -2.20 7.59
N THR A 77 0.82 -2.47 8.78
CA THR A 77 1.42 -1.48 9.67
C THR A 77 2.81 -1.99 10.06
N GLY A 78 3.85 -1.19 9.84
CA GLY A 78 5.22 -1.47 10.26
C GLY A 78 6.22 -1.68 9.11
N PHE A 79 5.77 -1.79 7.85
CA PHE A 79 6.70 -1.92 6.71
C PHE A 79 7.61 -0.71 6.61
N TRP A 80 7.06 0.48 6.84
CA TRP A 80 7.83 1.71 6.76
C TRP A 80 8.87 1.80 7.88
N ARG A 81 8.46 1.53 9.12
CA ARG A 81 9.38 1.47 10.26
C ARG A 81 10.48 0.41 10.10
N SER A 82 10.13 -0.77 9.60
CA SER A 82 11.03 -1.93 9.66
C SER A 82 11.94 -2.08 8.45
N LEU A 83 11.46 -1.68 7.27
CA LEU A 83 12.16 -1.89 6.00
C LEU A 83 12.38 -0.60 5.20
N ALA A 84 11.92 0.56 5.68
CA ALA A 84 11.83 1.80 4.91
C ALA A 84 11.05 1.63 3.59
N ALA A 85 10.05 0.74 3.60
CA ALA A 85 9.16 0.46 2.48
C ALA A 85 7.75 1.03 2.74
N PRO A 86 7.04 1.53 1.72
CA PRO A 86 5.63 1.90 1.82
C PRO A 86 4.77 0.85 2.53
N GLU A 87 3.79 1.31 3.32
CA GLU A 87 2.69 0.45 3.73
C GLU A 87 1.87 0.02 2.51
N VAL A 88 1.27 -1.16 2.58
CA VAL A 88 0.53 -1.75 1.46
C VAL A 88 -0.92 -1.95 1.88
N ILE A 89 -1.86 -1.51 1.03
CA ILE A 89 -3.29 -1.81 1.15
C ILE A 89 -3.76 -2.66 -0.02
N VAL A 90 -4.63 -3.63 0.25
CA VAL A 90 -5.29 -4.48 -0.77
C VAL A 90 -6.77 -4.57 -0.46
N PHE A 91 -7.59 -4.55 -1.51
CA PHE A 91 -9.04 -4.69 -1.42
C PHE A 91 -9.50 -6.08 -1.85
N ASP A 92 -10.59 -6.52 -1.23
CA ASP A 92 -11.33 -7.74 -1.53
C ASP A 92 -10.50 -9.03 -1.50
N PHE A 93 -9.55 -9.11 -0.57
CA PHE A 93 -8.81 -10.34 -0.27
C PHE A 93 -9.36 -11.04 0.97
N PRO A 94 -9.52 -12.38 0.95
CA PRO A 94 -9.68 -13.16 2.18
C PRO A 94 -8.55 -12.86 3.16
N LEU A 95 -8.88 -12.83 4.47
CA LEU A 95 -7.95 -12.50 5.56
C LEU A 95 -6.60 -13.23 5.43
N ASP A 96 -6.65 -14.55 5.27
CA ASP A 96 -5.45 -15.39 5.19
C ASP A 96 -4.64 -15.11 3.92
N LEU A 97 -5.31 -14.79 2.80
CA LEU A 97 -4.63 -14.46 1.56
C LEU A 97 -3.88 -13.13 1.68
N ALA A 98 -4.55 -12.09 2.21
CA ALA A 98 -3.93 -10.79 2.45
C ALA A 98 -2.72 -10.92 3.37
N HIS A 99 -2.86 -11.63 4.49
CA HIS A 99 -1.76 -11.86 5.42
C HIS A 99 -0.58 -12.60 4.76
N ASN A 100 -0.83 -13.65 3.99
CA ASN A 100 0.21 -14.40 3.30
C ASN A 100 0.93 -13.57 2.23
N VAL A 101 0.20 -12.77 1.46
CA VAL A 101 0.75 -11.89 0.44
C VAL A 101 1.63 -10.81 1.07
N PHE A 102 1.16 -10.16 2.13
CA PHE A 102 1.98 -9.19 2.88
C PHE A 102 3.23 -9.85 3.48
N GLY A 103 3.10 -11.02 4.10
CA GLY A 103 4.26 -11.76 4.61
C GLY A 103 5.27 -12.10 3.53
N GLN A 104 4.80 -12.46 2.32
CA GLN A 104 5.67 -12.70 1.18
C GLN A 104 6.37 -11.43 0.71
N MET A 105 5.65 -10.31 0.57
CA MET A 105 6.23 -9.01 0.23
C MET A 105 7.28 -8.60 1.26
N TYR A 106 6.99 -8.73 2.56
CA TYR A 106 7.92 -8.42 3.64
C TYR A 106 9.22 -9.24 3.52
N ARG A 107 9.11 -10.56 3.30
CA ARG A 107 10.29 -11.43 3.10
C ARG A 107 11.12 -11.02 1.89
N LEU A 108 10.48 -10.70 0.78
CA LEU A 108 11.15 -10.27 -0.45
C LEU A 108 11.90 -8.94 -0.23
N LEU A 109 11.23 -7.94 0.34
CA LEU A 109 11.80 -6.63 0.64
C LEU A 109 12.97 -6.75 1.63
N ARG A 110 12.81 -7.55 2.69
CA ARG A 110 13.86 -7.83 3.67
C ARG A 110 15.08 -8.53 3.06
N ALA A 111 14.87 -9.37 2.04
CA ALA A 111 15.95 -10.00 1.26
C ALA A 111 16.61 -9.04 0.24
N GLY A 112 16.18 -7.77 0.19
CA GLY A 112 16.71 -6.77 -0.73
C GLY A 112 16.08 -6.78 -2.11
N ARG A 113 15.03 -7.59 -2.35
CA ARG A 113 14.29 -7.53 -3.62
C ARG A 113 13.54 -6.21 -3.70
N LEU A 114 13.73 -5.52 -4.81
CA LEU A 114 12.98 -4.32 -5.16
C LEU A 114 11.64 -4.71 -5.78
N LEU A 115 10.55 -4.11 -5.29
CA LEU A 115 9.23 -4.21 -5.90
C LEU A 115 8.96 -2.90 -6.66
N PRO A 116 8.84 -2.89 -7.99
CA PRO A 116 8.61 -1.66 -8.75
C PRO A 116 7.17 -1.15 -8.59
N VAL A 117 6.99 0.16 -8.40
CA VAL A 117 5.67 0.81 -8.45
C VAL A 117 5.31 1.09 -9.91
N GLY A 118 4.04 0.89 -10.27
CA GLY A 118 3.51 1.15 -11.61
C GLY A 118 3.92 0.12 -12.66
N GLN A 119 4.50 -1.02 -12.24
CA GLN A 119 4.90 -2.11 -13.13
C GLN A 119 4.29 -3.43 -12.68
N ARG A 120 4.15 -4.35 -13.63
CA ARG A 120 3.69 -5.71 -13.37
C ARG A 120 4.72 -6.47 -12.54
N ILE A 121 4.28 -7.07 -11.44
CA ILE A 121 5.12 -7.83 -10.51
C ILE A 121 4.65 -9.27 -10.46
N GLU A 122 5.58 -10.21 -10.62
CA GLU A 122 5.35 -11.65 -10.48
C GLU A 122 5.98 -12.20 -9.20
N GLY A 123 5.47 -13.34 -8.72
CA GLY A 123 6.04 -14.08 -7.59
C GLY A 123 5.75 -13.46 -6.21
N VAL A 124 4.79 -12.53 -6.13
CA VAL A 124 4.19 -12.07 -4.88
C VAL A 124 2.92 -12.87 -4.59
N LEU A 125 2.02 -12.93 -5.58
CA LEU A 125 0.85 -13.78 -5.59
C LEU A 125 1.16 -15.06 -6.40
N SER A 126 0.76 -16.21 -5.90
CA SER A 126 1.14 -17.49 -6.52
C SER A 126 0.41 -17.68 -7.85
N GLY A 127 1.17 -17.72 -8.95
CA GLY A 127 0.63 -17.94 -10.30
C GLY A 127 -0.06 -16.72 -10.92
N GLU A 128 -0.01 -15.57 -10.25
CA GLU A 128 -0.67 -14.34 -10.69
C GLU A 128 0.27 -13.15 -10.57
N SER A 129 0.09 -12.18 -11.46
CA SER A 129 0.80 -10.91 -11.40
C SER A 129 -0.01 -9.87 -10.64
N ILE A 130 0.67 -8.94 -9.97
CA ILE A 130 0.06 -7.80 -9.28
C ILE A 130 0.68 -6.49 -9.77
N PHE A 131 0.03 -5.37 -9.47
CA PHE A 131 0.66 -4.04 -9.53
C PHE A 131 0.70 -3.45 -8.13
N LEU A 132 1.74 -2.65 -7.86
CA LEU A 132 1.74 -1.70 -6.74
C LEU A 132 1.60 -0.30 -7.31
N LEU A 133 0.58 0.44 -6.88
CA LEU A 133 0.30 1.80 -7.34
C LEU A 133 0.37 2.78 -6.17
N PRO A 134 0.82 4.03 -6.36
CA PRO A 134 0.81 5.01 -5.29
C PRO A 134 -0.61 5.23 -4.77
N ALA A 135 -0.79 5.22 -3.45
CA ALA A 135 -2.05 5.63 -2.82
C ALA A 135 -1.95 7.11 -2.42
N ASP A 136 -2.95 7.91 -2.79
CA ASP A 136 -3.09 9.28 -2.31
C ASP A 136 -3.44 9.25 -0.80
N PRO A 137 -2.69 9.95 0.06
CA PRO A 137 -2.90 9.92 1.50
C PRO A 137 -4.32 10.30 1.94
N ALA A 138 -4.96 11.20 1.21
CA ALA A 138 -6.31 11.64 1.53
C ALA A 138 -7.39 10.73 0.92
N ALA A 139 -7.08 9.90 -0.08
CA ALA A 139 -7.96 8.79 -0.50
C ALA A 139 -7.87 7.61 0.47
N ALA A 140 -6.70 7.36 1.06
CA ALA A 140 -6.46 6.25 1.99
C ALA A 140 -6.69 6.60 3.47
N ALA A 141 -6.98 7.87 3.80
CA ALA A 141 -7.02 8.38 5.16
C ALA A 141 -7.97 7.59 6.07
N ASP A 142 -9.17 7.28 5.57
CA ASP A 142 -10.22 6.57 6.31
C ASP A 142 -9.94 5.05 6.41
N SER A 143 -9.09 4.52 5.55
CA SER A 143 -8.72 3.10 5.56
C SER A 143 -7.59 2.80 6.57
N LEU A 144 -6.62 3.70 6.72
CA LEU A 144 -5.35 3.40 7.39
C LEU A 144 -5.29 3.82 8.87
N LEU A 145 -6.43 3.85 9.56
CA LEU A 145 -6.56 4.40 10.91
C LEU A 145 -5.55 3.83 11.92
N SER A 146 -5.31 2.52 11.91
CA SER A 146 -4.38 1.89 12.85
C SER A 146 -2.92 2.20 12.53
N SER A 147 -2.58 2.37 11.24
CA SER A 147 -1.26 2.85 10.84
C SER A 147 -1.06 4.32 11.24
N ARG A 148 -2.06 5.18 11.03
CA ARG A 148 -2.02 6.59 11.48
C ARG A 148 -1.80 6.69 12.99
N TRP A 149 -2.56 5.92 13.77
CA TRP A 149 -2.39 5.84 15.21
C TRP A 149 -0.99 5.36 15.60
N PHE A 150 -0.48 4.31 14.94
CA PHE A 150 0.84 3.73 15.20
C PHE A 150 1.98 4.70 14.88
N TYR A 151 1.84 5.49 13.80
CA TYR A 151 2.80 6.50 13.37
C TYR A 151 2.56 7.88 13.98
N LYS A 152 1.73 8.00 15.02
CA LYS A 152 1.45 9.27 15.73
C LYS A 152 1.03 10.40 14.78
N ASP A 153 0.22 10.06 13.78
CA ASP A 153 -0.25 10.94 12.70
C ASP A 153 0.85 11.50 11.77
N ALA A 154 2.08 11.00 11.84
CA ALA A 154 3.13 11.33 10.88
C ALA A 154 2.75 10.84 9.47
N ASP A 155 3.21 11.55 8.44
CA ASP A 155 3.04 11.15 7.06
C ASP A 155 3.90 9.92 6.74
N PHE A 156 3.29 8.90 6.13
CA PHE A 156 3.96 7.68 5.69
C PHE A 156 3.58 7.32 4.25
N PRO A 157 4.51 6.76 3.47
CA PRO A 157 4.20 6.34 2.11
C PRO A 157 3.29 5.11 2.12
N CYS A 158 2.31 5.08 1.21
CA CYS A 158 1.43 3.95 1.01
C CYS A 158 1.25 3.61 -0.47
N VAL A 159 1.16 2.32 -0.78
CA VAL A 159 0.81 1.81 -2.11
C VAL A 159 -0.40 0.88 -2.04
N GLN A 160 -1.25 0.93 -3.07
CA GLN A 160 -2.30 -0.03 -3.30
C GLN A 160 -1.75 -1.22 -4.09
N LEU A 161 -1.97 -2.43 -3.59
CA LEU A 161 -1.84 -3.66 -4.36
C LEU A 161 -3.11 -3.84 -5.18
N VAL A 162 -2.96 -3.86 -6.50
CA VAL A 162 -4.03 -4.17 -7.44
C VAL A 162 -3.80 -5.56 -8.01
N TRP A 163 -4.86 -6.34 -8.11
CA TRP A 163 -4.86 -7.72 -8.62
C TRP A 163 -5.73 -7.84 -9.88
N ALA A 164 -5.43 -8.84 -10.70
CA ALA A 164 -6.08 -9.10 -11.97
C ALA A 164 -7.20 -10.15 -11.84
N ASP A 165 -8.14 -10.18 -12.80
CA ASP A 165 -9.10 -11.27 -12.88
C ASP A 165 -8.45 -12.61 -13.29
N ARG A 166 -9.28 -13.66 -13.42
CA ARG A 166 -8.85 -15.00 -13.84
C ARG A 166 -8.24 -15.06 -15.25
N ALA A 167 -8.48 -14.05 -16.09
CA ALA A 167 -7.88 -13.93 -17.42
C ALA A 167 -6.56 -13.13 -17.37
N GLY A 168 -6.13 -12.66 -16.20
CA GLY A 168 -4.93 -11.85 -16.02
C GLY A 168 -5.11 -10.38 -16.41
N LEU A 169 -6.37 -9.93 -16.55
CA LEU A 169 -6.72 -8.57 -16.88
C LEU A 169 -6.92 -7.74 -15.62
N PHE A 170 -6.27 -6.57 -15.59
CA PHE A 170 -6.39 -5.60 -14.52
C PHE A 170 -7.62 -4.71 -14.69
N PRO A 171 -8.09 -4.05 -13.61
CA PRO A 171 -9.28 -3.20 -13.64
C PRO A 171 -9.34 -2.13 -14.74
N TRP A 172 -8.18 -1.64 -15.21
CA TRP A 172 -8.09 -0.65 -16.29
C TRP A 172 -8.01 -1.24 -17.70
N GLN A 173 -7.97 -2.57 -17.85
CA GLN A 173 -7.82 -3.23 -19.14
C GLN A 173 -9.17 -3.56 -19.77
N GLU A 174 -9.23 -3.45 -21.10
CA GLU A 174 -10.41 -3.82 -21.87
C GLU A 174 -10.72 -5.32 -21.70
N GLY A 175 -12.00 -5.64 -21.47
CA GLY A 175 -12.47 -7.01 -21.32
C GLY A 175 -12.32 -7.61 -19.92
N VAL A 176 -11.91 -6.80 -18.92
CA VAL A 176 -11.86 -7.23 -17.52
C VAL A 176 -13.22 -7.73 -17.02
N ALA A 177 -13.20 -8.74 -16.15
CA ALA A 177 -14.40 -9.32 -15.57
C ALA A 177 -15.33 -8.23 -14.98
N PRO A 178 -16.65 -8.27 -15.30
CA PRO A 178 -17.61 -7.31 -14.76
C PRO A 178 -17.57 -7.28 -13.23
N GLY A 179 -17.57 -6.09 -12.64
CA GLY A 179 -17.55 -5.88 -11.19
C GLY A 179 -16.17 -5.89 -10.54
N LEU A 180 -15.09 -6.30 -11.22
CA LEU A 180 -13.74 -6.27 -10.62
C LEU A 180 -13.32 -4.84 -10.23
N VAL A 181 -13.75 -3.85 -11.02
CA VAL A 181 -13.46 -2.43 -10.79
C VAL A 181 -14.08 -1.96 -9.47
N ASP A 182 -15.29 -2.40 -9.14
CA ASP A 182 -16.01 -2.00 -7.94
C ASP A 182 -15.40 -2.60 -6.67
N LEU A 183 -14.73 -3.76 -6.80
CA LEU A 183 -14.03 -4.42 -5.70
C LEU A 183 -12.71 -3.74 -5.32
N GLN A 184 -12.17 -2.88 -6.19
CA GLN A 184 -10.85 -2.27 -6.00
C GLN A 184 -10.92 -0.75 -6.21
N PRO A 185 -11.38 0.05 -5.23
CA PRO A 185 -11.41 1.50 -5.35
C PRO A 185 -10.04 2.07 -5.71
N ASP A 186 -9.97 3.00 -6.67
CA ASP A 186 -8.72 3.63 -7.10
C ASP A 186 -8.25 4.66 -6.06
N LEU A 187 -7.20 4.32 -5.31
CA LEU A 187 -6.60 5.23 -4.34
C LEU A 187 -5.61 6.22 -4.96
N SER A 188 -5.24 6.10 -6.24
CA SER A 188 -4.25 6.96 -6.88
C SER A 188 -4.74 8.37 -7.23
N ARG A 189 -6.08 8.58 -7.21
CA ARG A 189 -6.77 9.79 -7.70
C ARG A 189 -6.47 10.16 -9.16
N ARG A 190 -5.84 9.27 -9.94
CA ARG A 190 -5.45 9.49 -11.34
C ARG A 190 -6.06 8.46 -12.31
N ALA A 191 -7.13 7.79 -11.90
CA ALA A 191 -7.99 6.93 -12.72
C ALA A 191 -7.26 5.77 -13.42
N TRP A 192 -6.17 5.25 -12.82
CA TRP A 192 -5.24 4.26 -13.41
C TRP A 192 -4.80 4.53 -14.86
N ALA A 193 -5.09 5.72 -15.41
CA ALA A 193 -5.23 5.94 -16.85
C ALA A 193 -3.90 5.95 -17.62
N GLY A 194 -2.78 5.91 -16.91
CA GLY A 194 -1.43 5.85 -17.47
C GLY A 194 -0.80 4.46 -17.52
N LEU A 195 -1.52 3.40 -17.09
CA LEU A 195 -0.98 2.03 -16.98
C LEU A 195 -1.40 1.10 -18.13
N ALA A 196 -2.10 1.62 -19.13
CA ALA A 196 -2.57 0.87 -20.29
C ALA A 196 -1.51 0.71 -21.40
N GLY A 197 -0.25 1.06 -21.13
CA GLY A 197 0.86 1.03 -22.09
C GLY A 197 1.74 -0.21 -21.97
#